data_AF-A0AAE9SWC8-F1
#
_entry.id   AF-A0AAE9SWC8-F1
#
_cell.length_a   1.000
_cell.length_b   1.000
_cell.length_c   1.000
_cell.angle_alpha   90.00
_cell.angle_beta   90.00
_cell.angle_gamma   90.00
#
_symmetry.space_group_name_H-M   'P 1'
#
loop_
_entity.id
_entity.type
_entity.pdbx_description
1 polymer ?
#
loop_
_entity_poly.entity_id
_entity_poly.type
_entity_poly.pdbx_seq_one_letter_code
_entity_poly.pdbx_strand_id
1 'polypeptide(L)'
;MTQISSGSTPASNPKPRRPRPQVMRLTDAAAQRITELTQRADSEIVGLRVGVKNGGCAGQSYTVEYAHEIRPTDEVVEDKGVKILVDPKAVLFLLGTEMDYRADKMQAQFVFNNPNQISACGCGESVELRPAKIDG
;
A
#
# COMPACT_ATOMS: atom_id res chain seq x y z
N MET A 1 7.57 -47.35 -49.54
CA MET A 1 8.30 -46.48 -48.59
C MET A 1 7.87 -45.06 -48.84
N THR A 2 6.90 -44.55 -48.07
CA THR A 2 6.45 -43.16 -48.15
C THR A 2 6.64 -42.58 -46.76
N GLN A 3 7.67 -41.74 -46.61
CA GLN A 3 8.01 -41.05 -45.37
C GLN A 3 7.08 -39.84 -45.21
N ILE A 4 6.39 -39.78 -44.07
CA ILE A 4 5.59 -38.65 -43.59
C ILE A 4 6.52 -37.69 -42.85
N SER A 5 6.71 -36.49 -43.37
CA SER A 5 7.47 -35.43 -42.69
C SER A 5 6.56 -34.65 -41.74
N SER A 6 6.83 -34.76 -40.45
CA SER A 6 6.19 -34.00 -39.37
C SER A 6 6.71 -32.55 -39.37
N GLY A 7 5.80 -31.58 -39.53
CA GLY A 7 6.09 -30.17 -39.31
C GLY A 7 5.93 -29.82 -37.82
N SER A 8 7.00 -29.36 -37.19
CA SER A 8 6.97 -28.85 -35.81
C SER A 8 6.83 -27.33 -35.84
N THR A 9 5.72 -26.81 -35.32
CA THR A 9 5.52 -25.37 -35.07
C THR A 9 6.37 -24.92 -33.88
N PRO A 10 7.11 -23.80 -33.95
CA PRO A 10 7.85 -23.29 -32.80
C PRO A 10 6.89 -22.61 -31.80
N ALA A 11 6.96 -23.02 -30.53
CA ALA A 11 6.23 -22.41 -29.43
C ALA A 11 6.81 -21.01 -29.09
N SER A 12 5.94 -20.00 -29.01
CA SER A 12 6.31 -18.63 -28.63
C SER A 12 6.64 -18.53 -27.13
N ASN A 13 7.81 -17.98 -26.81
CA ASN A 13 8.29 -17.74 -25.44
C ASN A 13 7.47 -16.61 -24.76
N PRO A 14 6.87 -16.81 -23.56
CA PRO A 14 6.11 -15.76 -22.89
C PRO A 14 7.03 -14.64 -22.38
N LYS A 15 6.74 -13.41 -22.77
CA LYS A 15 7.40 -12.19 -22.28
C LYS A 15 7.26 -12.12 -20.73
N PRO A 16 8.30 -11.77 -19.97
CA PRO A 16 8.21 -11.69 -18.52
C PRO A 16 7.11 -10.71 -18.12
N ARG A 17 6.13 -11.20 -17.35
CA ARG A 17 5.05 -10.36 -16.81
C ARG A 17 5.70 -9.40 -15.82
N ARG A 18 5.53 -8.10 -16.02
CA ARG A 18 5.97 -7.10 -15.04
C ARG A 18 5.31 -7.44 -13.69
N PRO A 19 6.04 -7.38 -12.56
CA PRO A 19 5.44 -7.56 -11.25
C PRO A 19 4.25 -6.62 -11.09
N ARG A 20 3.15 -7.13 -10.52
CA ARG A 20 1.99 -6.28 -10.21
C ARG A 20 2.43 -5.22 -9.20
N PRO A 21 2.10 -3.94 -9.40
CA PRO A 21 2.43 -2.90 -8.43
C PRO A 21 1.79 -3.24 -7.08
N GLN A 22 2.60 -3.28 -6.01
CA GLN A 22 2.08 -3.43 -4.66
C GLN A 22 1.33 -2.17 -4.25
N VAL A 23 0.24 -2.34 -3.49
CA VAL A 23 -0.56 -1.20 -3.04
C VAL A 23 0.26 -0.29 -2.15
N MET A 24 1.03 -0.85 -1.22
CA MET A 24 1.97 -0.06 -0.45
C MET A 24 3.13 -0.92 0.04
N ARG A 25 4.14 -0.25 0.59
CA ARG A 25 5.34 -0.83 1.20
C ARG A 25 5.73 0.00 2.42
N LEU A 26 6.51 -0.59 3.31
CA LEU A 26 6.93 0.01 4.56
C LEU A 26 8.43 0.34 4.55
N THR A 27 8.82 1.41 5.22
CA THR A 27 10.19 1.53 5.71
C THR A 27 10.41 0.60 6.92
N ASP A 28 11.67 0.33 7.27
CA ASP A 28 11.98 -0.45 8.47
C ASP A 28 11.45 0.23 9.75
N ALA A 29 11.52 1.58 9.80
CA ALA A 29 11.01 2.35 10.92
C ALA A 29 9.48 2.21 11.09
N ALA A 30 8.73 2.23 9.98
CA ALA A 30 7.29 2.00 10.02
C ALA A 30 6.95 0.59 10.49
N ALA A 31 7.61 -0.44 9.93
CA ALA A 31 7.37 -1.83 10.31
C ALA A 31 7.69 -2.10 11.80
N GLN A 32 8.80 -1.55 12.30
CA GLN A 32 9.15 -1.61 13.72
C GLN A 32 8.06 -0.95 14.56
N ARG A 33 7.60 0.25 14.17
CA ARG A 33 6.57 0.96 14.93
C ARG A 33 5.26 0.18 14.98
N ILE A 34 4.82 -0.40 13.87
CA ILE A 34 3.60 -1.22 13.80
C ILE A 34 3.72 -2.44 14.72
N THR A 35 4.90 -3.08 14.73
CA THR A 35 5.20 -4.20 15.63
C THR A 35 5.05 -3.78 17.09
N GLU A 36 5.63 -2.64 17.48
CA GLU A 36 5.49 -2.09 18.84
C GLU A 36 4.04 -1.77 19.21
N LEU A 37 3.28 -1.15 18.30
CA LEU A 37 1.88 -0.82 18.53
C LEU A 37 1.03 -2.09 18.71
N THR A 38 1.29 -3.13 17.93
CA THR A 38 0.62 -4.42 18.04
C THR A 38 0.92 -5.13 19.36
N GLN A 39 2.16 -5.05 19.84
CA GLN A 39 2.56 -5.65 21.11
C GLN A 39 2.04 -4.89 22.34
N ARG A 40 1.77 -3.59 22.20
CA ARG A 40 1.34 -2.71 23.31
C ARG A 40 -0.16 -2.45 23.34
N ALA A 41 -0.90 -2.86 22.32
CA ALA A 41 -2.34 -2.64 22.28
C ALA A 41 -3.03 -3.38 23.43
N ASP A 42 -4.01 -2.72 24.06
CA ASP A 42 -4.79 -3.30 25.17
C ASP A 42 -5.68 -4.49 24.72
N SER A 43 -5.80 -4.68 23.42
CA SER A 43 -6.55 -5.76 22.78
C SER A 43 -5.80 -6.26 21.55
N GLU A 44 -6.08 -7.50 21.16
CA GLU A 44 -5.46 -8.11 19.99
C GLU A 44 -5.80 -7.30 18.72
N ILE A 45 -4.77 -6.84 18.03
CA ILE A 45 -4.88 -6.21 16.71
C ILE A 45 -4.11 -7.05 15.70
N VAL A 46 -4.69 -7.24 14.53
CA VAL A 46 -4.09 -8.01 13.43
C VAL A 46 -3.17 -7.17 12.54
N GLY A 47 -3.19 -5.84 12.74
CA GLY A 47 -2.37 -4.88 12.00
C GLY A 47 -2.96 -3.46 12.08
N LEU A 48 -2.48 -2.59 11.19
CA LEU A 48 -3.06 -1.25 11.00
C LEU A 48 -3.92 -1.21 9.74
N ARG A 49 -5.08 -0.55 9.82
CA ARG A 49 -5.89 -0.21 8.65
C ARG A 49 -5.59 1.21 8.18
N VAL A 50 -5.19 1.35 6.92
CA VAL A 50 -4.88 2.62 6.27
C VAL A 50 -5.97 2.96 5.26
N GLY A 51 -6.41 4.21 5.28
CA GLY A 51 -7.42 4.72 4.37
C GLY A 51 -7.15 6.17 3.96
N VAL A 52 -8.11 6.71 3.20
CA VAL A 52 -8.15 8.13 2.81
C VAL A 52 -9.56 8.63 3.08
N LYS A 53 -9.67 9.78 3.73
CA LYS A 53 -10.95 10.47 3.96
C LYS A 53 -10.95 11.85 3.32
N ASN A 54 -12.11 12.26 2.82
CA ASN A 54 -12.31 13.63 2.35
C ASN A 54 -12.34 14.60 3.56
N GLY A 55 -11.68 15.73 3.42
CA GLY A 55 -11.57 16.77 4.46
C GLY A 55 -10.20 17.42 4.53
N GLY A 56 -10.07 18.43 5.39
CA GLY A 56 -8.82 19.17 5.56
C GLY A 56 -8.59 20.25 4.50
N CYS A 57 -7.52 21.03 4.66
CA CYS A 57 -7.26 22.23 3.85
C CYS A 57 -6.96 21.94 2.37
N ALA A 58 -6.49 20.72 2.06
CA ALA A 58 -6.16 20.28 0.70
C ALA A 58 -7.15 19.24 0.14
N GLY A 59 -8.24 18.94 0.86
CA GLY A 59 -9.35 18.12 0.37
C GLY A 59 -9.35 16.65 0.81
N GLN A 60 -8.20 16.04 1.10
CA GLN A 60 -8.12 14.67 1.64
C GLN A 60 -7.10 14.55 2.79
N SER A 61 -7.21 13.48 3.59
CA SER A 61 -6.24 13.10 4.63
C SER A 61 -6.13 11.58 4.74
N TYR A 62 -4.95 11.10 5.11
CA TYR A 62 -4.74 9.68 5.42
C TYR A 62 -5.38 9.32 6.76
N THR A 63 -5.89 8.10 6.88
CA THR A 63 -6.34 7.53 8.15
C THR A 63 -5.49 6.32 8.50
N VAL A 64 -5.18 6.16 9.79
CA VAL A 64 -4.48 4.99 10.33
C VAL A 64 -5.21 4.56 11.59
N GLU A 65 -5.74 3.35 11.58
CA GLU A 65 -6.57 2.81 12.66
C GLU A 65 -6.05 1.43 13.08
N TYR A 66 -6.24 1.08 14.35
CA TYR A 66 -6.03 -0.30 14.79
C TYR A 66 -7.08 -1.20 14.16
N ALA A 67 -6.63 -2.33 13.61
CA ALA A 67 -7.53 -3.32 13.05
C ALA A 67 -7.54 -4.56 13.93
N HIS A 68 -8.71 -4.88 14.48
CA HIS A 68 -8.92 -6.11 15.27
C HIS A 68 -9.25 -7.32 14.40
N GLU A 69 -9.64 -7.10 13.14
CA GLU A 69 -9.99 -8.14 12.19
C GLU A 69 -9.64 -7.71 10.76
N ILE A 70 -9.47 -8.72 9.89
CA ILE A 70 -9.36 -8.54 8.44
C ILE A 70 -10.76 -8.60 7.86
N ARG A 71 -11.22 -7.52 7.22
CA ARG A 71 -12.53 -7.51 6.55
C ARG A 71 -12.40 -8.18 5.18
N PRO A 72 -13.48 -8.79 4.64
CA PRO A 72 -13.45 -9.42 3.31
C PRO A 72 -13.09 -8.47 2.16
N THR A 73 -13.27 -7.16 2.36
CA THR A 73 -13.00 -6.12 1.37
C THR A 73 -11.68 -5.39 1.61
N ASP A 74 -10.96 -5.69 2.69
CA ASP A 74 -9.64 -5.08 2.91
C ASP A 74 -8.66 -5.65 1.89
N GLU A 75 -7.84 -4.79 1.30
CA GLU A 75 -6.65 -5.25 0.59
C GLU A 75 -5.55 -5.49 1.63
N VAL A 76 -5.08 -6.73 1.74
CA VAL A 76 -4.07 -7.12 2.72
C VAL A 76 -2.69 -7.01 2.09
N VAL A 77 -1.84 -6.16 2.67
CA VAL A 77 -0.43 -6.03 2.32
C VAL A 77 0.40 -6.60 3.46
N GLU A 78 1.18 -7.64 3.17
CA GLU A 78 2.22 -8.15 4.05
C GLU A 78 3.57 -7.60 3.61
N ASP A 79 4.23 -6.87 4.49
CA ASP A 79 5.58 -6.36 4.26
C ASP A 79 6.37 -6.36 5.57
N LYS A 80 7.65 -6.73 5.49
CA LYS A 80 8.58 -6.79 6.64
C LYS A 80 8.02 -7.52 7.89
N GLY A 81 7.19 -8.54 7.67
CA GLY A 81 6.63 -9.36 8.75
C GLY A 81 5.44 -8.75 9.50
N VAL A 82 4.90 -7.62 9.04
CA VAL A 82 3.67 -7.01 9.58
C VAL A 82 2.58 -6.93 8.50
N LYS A 83 1.33 -6.80 8.95
CA LYS A 83 0.17 -6.63 8.08
C LYS A 83 -0.30 -5.18 8.07
N ILE A 84 -0.53 -4.66 6.87
CA ILE A 84 -1.31 -3.46 6.64
C ILE A 84 -2.58 -3.86 5.89
N LEU A 85 -3.71 -3.30 6.34
CA LEU A 85 -5.00 -3.45 5.71
C LEU A 85 -5.33 -2.14 5.01
N VAL A 86 -5.57 -2.16 3.71
CA VAL A 86 -5.93 -0.96 2.97
C VAL A 86 -7.44 -0.94 2.76
N ASP A 87 -8.08 0.16 3.14
CA ASP A 87 -9.50 0.36 2.87
C ASP A 87 -9.76 0.26 1.35
N PRO A 88 -10.78 -0.50 0.91
CA PRO A 88 -11.04 -0.74 -0.51
C PRO A 88 -11.18 0.54 -1.34
N LYS A 89 -11.69 1.63 -0.74
CA LYS A 89 -11.85 2.92 -1.43
C LYS A 89 -10.52 3.64 -1.62
N ALA A 90 -9.51 3.32 -0.81
CA ALA A 90 -8.20 3.95 -0.84
C ALA A 90 -7.20 3.24 -1.76
N VAL A 91 -7.43 1.97 -2.12
CA VAL A 91 -6.49 1.12 -2.88
C VAL A 91 -5.90 1.83 -4.10
N LEU A 92 -6.73 2.41 -4.97
CA LEU A 92 -6.24 3.08 -6.18
C LEU A 92 -5.45 4.36 -5.90
N PHE A 93 -5.74 5.06 -4.79
CA PHE A 93 -5.04 6.28 -4.42
C PHE A 93 -3.72 5.99 -3.71
N LEU A 94 -3.64 4.85 -3.03
CA LEU A 94 -2.47 4.45 -2.27
C LEU A 94 -1.49 3.60 -3.08
N LEU A 95 -1.87 3.09 -4.27
CA LEU A 95 -1.01 2.24 -5.09
C LEU A 95 0.42 2.79 -5.25
N GLY A 96 1.42 2.01 -4.83
CA GLY A 96 2.83 2.36 -4.87
C GLY A 96 3.31 3.27 -3.73
N THR A 97 2.46 3.60 -2.76
CA THR A 97 2.82 4.44 -1.61
C THR A 97 3.83 3.73 -0.71
N GLU A 98 4.82 4.48 -0.25
CA GLU A 98 5.67 4.05 0.86
C GLU A 98 5.23 4.74 2.16
N MET A 99 4.99 3.94 3.19
CA MET A 99 4.67 4.42 4.53
C MET A 99 5.92 4.36 5.41
N ASP A 100 6.26 5.51 5.98
CA ASP A 100 7.38 5.72 6.88
C ASP A 100 6.88 6.10 8.28
N TYR A 101 7.75 6.03 9.29
CA TYR A 101 7.46 6.55 10.62
C TYR A 101 8.58 7.48 11.07
N ARG A 102 8.22 8.71 11.40
CA ARG A 102 9.15 9.74 11.87
C ARG A 102 8.78 10.12 13.30
N ALA A 103 9.75 9.98 14.19
CA ALA A 103 9.65 10.44 15.57
C ALA A 103 10.85 11.33 15.88
N ASP A 104 10.56 12.59 16.18
CA ASP A 104 11.52 13.59 16.65
C ASP A 104 11.05 14.22 17.96
N LYS A 105 11.72 15.29 18.42
CA LYS A 105 11.39 15.96 19.69
C LYS A 105 10.02 16.65 19.69
N MET A 106 9.48 16.98 18.52
CA MET A 106 8.25 17.75 18.36
C MET A 106 7.08 16.88 17.92
N GLN A 107 7.32 15.84 17.12
CA GLN A 107 6.25 15.02 16.54
C GLN A 107 6.65 13.55 16.36
N ALA A 108 5.64 12.70 16.46
CA ALA A 108 5.74 11.27 16.19
C ALA A 108 4.56 10.87 15.30
N GLN A 109 4.82 10.61 14.03
CA GLN A 109 3.77 10.37 13.04
C GLN A 109 4.19 9.41 11.94
N PHE A 110 3.19 8.75 11.36
CA PHE A 110 3.37 8.07 10.09
C PHE A 110 3.38 9.08 8.95
N VAL A 111 4.30 8.90 8.02
CA VAL A 111 4.50 9.77 6.85
C VAL A 111 4.29 8.95 5.59
N PHE A 112 3.60 9.51 4.60
CA PHE A 112 3.23 8.80 3.38
C PHE A 112 3.93 9.44 2.18
N ASN A 113 4.86 8.70 1.58
CA ASN A 113 5.49 9.07 0.31
C ASN A 113 4.65 8.47 -0.83
N ASN A 114 3.63 9.22 -1.27
CA ASN A 114 2.63 8.73 -2.22
C ASN A 114 2.89 9.25 -3.66
N PRO A 115 3.16 8.37 -4.65
CA PRO A 115 3.39 8.77 -6.04
C PRO A 115 2.16 9.37 -6.74
N ASN A 116 0.97 9.19 -6.16
CA ASN A 116 -0.30 9.70 -6.66
C ASN A 116 -0.73 11.03 -6.00
N GLN A 117 0.11 11.59 -5.11
CA GLN A 117 -0.13 12.90 -4.52
C GLN A 117 0.13 14.03 -5.54
N ILE A 118 -0.82 14.95 -5.65
CA ILE A 118 -0.74 16.16 -6.49
C ILE A 118 -0.23 17.34 -5.69
N SER A 119 -0.80 17.55 -4.50
CA SER A 119 -0.50 18.69 -3.64
C SER A 119 -0.67 18.31 -2.15
N ALA A 120 -0.13 19.15 -1.26
CA ALA A 120 -0.31 19.03 0.19
C ALA A 120 -0.42 20.42 0.83
N CYS A 121 -1.10 20.51 1.98
CA CYS A 121 -1.11 21.73 2.78
C CYS A 121 0.27 21.96 3.43
N GLY A 122 0.57 23.19 3.82
CA GLY A 122 1.90 23.56 4.37
C GLY A 122 2.32 22.79 5.62
N CYS A 123 1.37 22.27 6.41
CA CYS A 123 1.65 21.40 7.57
C CYS A 123 1.73 19.91 7.22
N GLY A 124 1.41 19.50 5.99
CA GLY A 124 1.47 18.10 5.53
C GLY A 124 0.33 17.19 6.00
N GLU A 125 -0.62 17.70 6.80
CA GLU A 125 -1.73 16.90 7.36
C GLU A 125 -2.86 16.63 6.36
N SER A 126 -2.89 17.35 5.25
CA SER A 126 -3.89 17.20 4.19
C SER A 126 -3.22 17.18 2.83
N VAL A 127 -3.79 16.39 1.92
CA VAL A 127 -3.26 16.10 0.59
C VAL A 127 -4.37 16.15 -0.45
N GLU A 128 -3.97 16.36 -1.70
CA GLU A 128 -4.80 16.10 -2.86
C GLU A 128 -4.23 14.87 -3.58
N LEU A 129 -5.03 13.81 -3.71
CA LEU A 129 -4.64 12.56 -4.37
C LEU A 129 -5.46 12.35 -5.64
N ARG A 130 -4.80 11.82 -6.68
CA ARG A 130 -5.47 11.23 -7.84
C ARG A 130 -5.45 9.71 -7.76
N PRO A 131 -6.37 9.00 -8.42
CA PRO A 131 -6.23 7.56 -8.62
C PRO A 131 -4.96 7.25 -9.43
N ALA A 132 -4.30 6.13 -9.12
CA ALA A 132 -3.14 5.66 -9.87
C ALA A 132 -3.52 5.31 -11.32
N LYS A 133 -2.61 5.63 -12.24
CA LYS A 133 -2.73 5.21 -13.64
C LYS A 133 -2.19 3.78 -13.75
N ILE A 134 -3.06 2.82 -14.02
CA ILE A 134 -2.66 1.45 -14.32
C ILE A 134 -2.42 1.39 -15.82
N ASP A 135 -1.17 1.63 -16.24
CA ASP A 135 -0.77 1.41 -17.63
C ASP A 135 -0.79 -0.09 -17.89
N GLY A 136 -1.78 -0.54 -18.69
CA GLY A 136 -2.02 -1.94 -19.05
C GLY A 136 -0.96 -2.58 -19.94
#